data_AF-B3QUB7-F1
#
_entry.id   AF-B3QUB7-F1
#
_cell.length_a   1.000
_cell.length_b   1.000
_cell.length_c   1.000
_cell.angle_alpha   90.00
_cell.angle_beta   90.00
_cell.angle_gamma   90.00
#
_symmetry.space_group_name_H-M   'P 1'
#
loop_
_entity.id
_entity.type
_entity.pdbx_description
1 polymer ?
#
loop_
_entity_poly.entity_id
_entity_poly.type
_entity_poly.pdbx_seq_one_letter_code
_entity_poly.pdbx_strand_id
1 'polypeptide(L)'
;MALEDYVPVIISLISFYWITQVARFFAKNTENLAKLALVVIASAGLLKATEKLIWAVTSEEVLWMRSSLFILNSVGFTFMAWIVWYAQKNSQSENGGIWRVPIALVASILALVSYAAFMLPGRTWFFIALAAASIANITMIFFLVKQSIKLKVPISVGLYVLYFVVILSMVFLSKSPSATTHFEWIKQAANTLAAIIFAVASWNLLLRAKSNRAAPH
;
A
#
# COMPACT_ATOMS: atom_id res chain seq x y z
N MET A 1 -14.82 10.75 -13.93
CA MET A 1 -13.45 10.86 -13.40
C MET A 1 -13.42 10.72 -11.88
N ALA A 2 -13.95 11.64 -11.06
CA ALA A 2 -13.81 11.53 -9.60
C ALA A 2 -14.42 10.25 -8.97
N LEU A 3 -15.60 9.81 -9.41
CA LEU A 3 -16.21 8.57 -8.88
C LEU A 3 -15.39 7.32 -9.22
N GLU A 4 -14.74 7.30 -10.38
CA GLU A 4 -13.95 6.17 -10.82
C GLU A 4 -12.65 6.01 -10.02
N ASP A 5 -12.18 7.06 -9.32
CA ASP A 5 -11.04 6.93 -8.39
C ASP A 5 -11.36 6.03 -7.18
N TYR A 6 -12.63 5.81 -6.86
CA TYR A 6 -13.02 4.85 -5.81
C TYR A 6 -12.82 3.40 -6.25
N VAL A 7 -12.91 3.09 -7.55
CA VAL A 7 -12.77 1.72 -8.07
C VAL A 7 -11.40 1.11 -7.71
N PRO A 8 -10.25 1.71 -8.06
CA PRO A 8 -8.94 1.16 -7.68
C PRO A 8 -8.74 1.16 -6.16
N VAL A 9 -9.35 2.09 -5.42
CA VAL A 9 -9.26 2.13 -3.95
C VAL A 9 -9.94 0.91 -3.33
N ILE A 10 -11.17 0.58 -3.77
CA ILE A 10 -11.91 -0.59 -3.29
C ILE A 10 -11.18 -1.89 -3.67
N ILE A 11 -10.71 -1.99 -4.93
CA ILE A 11 -9.97 -3.17 -5.39
C ILE A 11 -8.68 -3.34 -4.57
N SER A 12 -7.93 -2.26 -4.34
CA SER A 12 -6.71 -2.31 -3.52
C SER A 12 -7.00 -2.70 -2.07
N LEU A 13 -8.10 -2.21 -1.50
CA LEU A 13 -8.53 -2.56 -0.14
C LEU A 13 -8.79 -4.07 -0.01
N ILE A 14 -9.45 -4.66 -1.01
CA ILE A 14 -9.69 -6.10 -1.09
C ILE A 14 -8.35 -6.86 -1.16
N SER A 15 -7.40 -6.39 -1.98
CA SER A 15 -6.04 -6.97 -2.07
C SER A 15 -5.33 -6.96 -0.72
N PHE A 16 -5.32 -5.81 -0.03
CA PHE A 16 -4.71 -5.68 1.28
C PHE A 16 -5.40 -6.55 2.31
N TYR A 17 -6.73 -6.64 2.29
CA TYR A 17 -7.45 -7.57 3.15
C TYR A 17 -6.97 -9.01 2.93
N TRP A 18 -6.86 -9.48 1.68
CA TRP A 18 -6.32 -10.81 1.40
C TRP A 18 -4.89 -11.00 1.90
N ILE A 19 -4.02 -10.01 1.77
CA ILE A 19 -2.66 -10.05 2.32
C ILE A 19 -2.68 -10.17 3.85
N THR A 20 -3.57 -9.45 4.54
CA THR A 20 -3.71 -9.59 6.00
C THR A 20 -4.14 -11.01 6.38
N GLN A 21 -5.02 -11.64 5.60
CA GLN A 21 -5.41 -13.04 5.82
C GLN A 21 -4.23 -13.99 5.61
N VAL A 22 -3.43 -13.80 4.54
CA VAL A 22 -2.19 -14.54 4.32
C VAL A 22 -1.26 -14.44 5.53
N ALA A 23 -1.03 -13.22 6.04
CA ALA A 23 -0.15 -13.01 7.19
C ALA A 23 -0.66 -13.71 8.46
N ARG A 24 -1.98 -13.68 8.72
CA ARG A 24 -2.61 -14.37 9.87
C ARG A 24 -2.41 -15.88 9.84
N PHE A 25 -2.31 -16.50 8.66
CA PHE A 25 -2.04 -17.93 8.55
C PHE A 25 -0.65 -18.31 9.09
N PHE A 26 0.34 -17.42 8.99
CA PHE A 26 1.71 -17.67 9.44
C PHE A 26 2.05 -17.04 10.80
N ALA A 27 1.30 -16.01 11.23
CA ALA A 27 1.53 -15.34 12.52
C ALA A 27 0.22 -14.77 13.11
N LYS A 28 -0.36 -15.47 14.09
CA LYS A 28 -1.63 -15.07 14.75
C LYS A 28 -1.56 -13.69 15.40
N ASN A 29 -0.42 -13.32 15.98
CA ASN A 29 -0.24 -12.06 16.71
C ASN A 29 -0.22 -10.81 15.80
N THR A 30 -0.30 -10.97 14.48
CA THR A 30 -0.33 -9.85 13.51
C THR A 30 -1.70 -9.20 13.33
N GLU A 31 -2.78 -9.80 13.85
CA GLU A 31 -4.15 -9.41 13.50
C GLU A 31 -4.46 -7.92 13.74
N ASN A 32 -4.16 -7.41 14.93
CA ASN A 32 -4.48 -6.03 15.29
C ASN A 32 -3.66 -5.01 14.48
N LEU A 33 -2.37 -5.28 14.30
CA LEU A 33 -1.50 -4.43 13.47
C LEU A 33 -1.97 -4.45 12.01
N ALA A 34 -2.45 -5.60 11.52
CA ALA A 34 -2.95 -5.75 10.15
C ALA A 34 -4.27 -5.00 9.93
N LYS A 35 -5.18 -5.02 10.92
CA LYS A 35 -6.39 -4.18 10.89
C LYS A 35 -6.03 -2.70 10.86
N LEU A 36 -5.08 -2.27 11.70
CA LEU A 36 -4.61 -0.88 11.72
C LEU A 36 -4.01 -0.47 10.37
N ALA A 37 -3.12 -1.27 9.80
CA ALA A 37 -2.52 -1.02 8.49
C ALA A 37 -3.61 -0.88 7.40
N LEU A 38 -4.58 -1.79 7.39
CA LEU A 38 -5.69 -1.79 6.43
C LEU A 38 -6.53 -0.52 6.54
N VAL A 39 -6.92 -0.13 7.77
CA VAL A 39 -7.71 1.09 8.02
C VAL A 39 -6.94 2.33 7.56
N VAL A 40 -5.65 2.44 7.91
CA VAL A 40 -4.83 3.59 7.54
C VAL A 40 -4.69 3.72 6.02
N ILE A 41 -4.43 2.62 5.31
CA ILE A 41 -4.34 2.61 3.83
C ILE A 41 -5.70 2.96 3.21
N ALA A 42 -6.79 2.39 3.75
CA ALA A 42 -8.14 2.67 3.27
C ALA A 42 -8.48 4.16 3.39
N SER A 43 -8.21 4.75 4.55
CA SER A 43 -8.42 6.17 4.81
C SER A 43 -7.61 7.03 3.85
N ALA A 44 -6.36 6.67 3.55
CA ALA A 44 -5.53 7.39 2.59
C ALA A 44 -6.17 7.44 1.18
N GLY A 45 -6.62 6.28 0.68
CA GLY A 45 -7.27 6.16 -0.62
C GLY A 45 -8.61 6.89 -0.69
N LEU A 46 -9.45 6.72 0.34
CA LEU A 46 -10.77 7.35 0.41
C LEU A 46 -10.69 8.87 0.53
N LEU A 47 -9.77 9.40 1.34
CA LEU A 47 -9.55 10.86 1.44
C LEU A 47 -9.12 11.45 0.10
N LYS A 48 -8.25 10.76 -0.65
CA LYS A 48 -7.83 11.19 -1.99
C LYS A 48 -8.99 11.18 -2.99
N ALA A 49 -9.78 10.11 -3.03
CA ALA A 49 -10.93 10.02 -3.93
C ALA A 49 -11.99 11.09 -3.57
N THR A 50 -12.19 11.34 -2.28
CA THR A 50 -13.12 12.36 -1.79
C THR A 50 -12.63 13.77 -2.09
N GLU A 51 -11.33 14.05 -1.98
CA GLU A 51 -10.76 15.34 -2.39
C GLU A 51 -11.01 15.64 -3.86
N LYS A 52 -10.78 14.66 -4.75
CA LYS A 52 -11.10 14.80 -6.17
C LYS A 52 -12.58 14.99 -6.44
N LEU A 53 -13.45 14.37 -5.64
CA LEU A 53 -14.89 14.56 -5.74
C LEU A 53 -15.31 15.97 -5.33
N ILE A 54 -14.79 16.47 -4.20
CA ILE A 54 -15.03 17.84 -3.74
C ILE A 54 -14.54 18.83 -4.78
N TRP A 55 -13.33 18.65 -5.30
CA TRP A 55 -12.77 19.51 -6.34
C TRP A 55 -13.64 19.50 -7.61
N ALA A 56 -14.14 18.34 -8.04
CA ALA A 56 -15.02 18.24 -9.20
C ALA A 56 -16.38 18.96 -9.01
N VAL A 57 -16.88 19.07 -7.78
CA VAL A 57 -18.18 19.70 -7.47
C VAL A 57 -18.04 21.20 -7.18
N THR A 58 -17.00 21.57 -6.43
CA THR A 58 -16.84 22.93 -5.87
C THR A 58 -15.78 23.74 -6.60
N SER A 59 -14.91 23.10 -7.39
CA SER A 59 -13.65 23.68 -7.90
C SER A 59 -12.68 24.16 -6.82
N GLU A 60 -12.95 23.87 -5.54
CA GLU A 60 -12.06 24.20 -4.43
C GLU A 60 -11.08 23.04 -4.17
N GLU A 61 -9.80 23.37 -4.01
CA GLU A 61 -8.77 22.40 -3.64
C GLU A 61 -8.67 22.26 -2.11
N VAL A 62 -8.93 21.06 -1.59
CA VAL A 62 -8.78 20.77 -0.16
C VAL A 62 -7.38 20.23 0.13
N LEU A 63 -6.42 21.15 0.30
CA LEU A 63 -4.99 20.85 0.39
C LEU A 63 -4.60 19.81 1.45
N TRP A 64 -5.30 19.80 2.60
CA TRP A 64 -4.99 18.86 3.68
C TRP A 64 -5.36 17.41 3.30
N MET A 65 -6.44 17.20 2.56
CA MET A 65 -6.84 15.86 2.09
C MET A 65 -5.84 15.35 1.05
N ARG A 66 -5.47 16.20 0.10
CA ARG A 66 -4.44 15.90 -0.91
C ARG A 66 -3.11 15.48 -0.29
N SER A 67 -2.73 16.17 0.79
CA SER A 67 -1.48 15.95 1.52
C SER A 67 -1.50 14.70 2.41
N SER A 68 -2.66 14.35 2.96
CA SER A 68 -2.83 13.20 3.86
C SER A 68 -2.51 11.86 3.20
N LEU A 69 -2.66 11.75 1.88
CA LEU A 69 -2.43 10.51 1.13
C LEU A 69 -1.04 9.92 1.40
N PHE A 70 0.02 10.73 1.28
CA PHE A 70 1.39 10.25 1.41
C PHE A 70 1.76 9.97 2.86
N ILE A 71 1.28 10.80 3.79
CA ILE A 71 1.50 10.61 5.22
C ILE A 71 0.85 9.28 5.65
N LEU A 72 -0.43 9.08 5.35
CA LEU A 72 -1.16 7.87 5.72
C LEU A 72 -0.61 6.63 5.00
N ASN A 73 -0.31 6.70 3.69
CA ASN A 73 0.30 5.57 2.99
C ASN A 73 1.69 5.21 3.54
N SER A 74 2.50 6.20 3.96
CA SER A 74 3.81 5.91 4.57
C SER A 74 3.68 5.11 5.86
N VAL A 75 2.67 5.41 6.67
CA VAL A 75 2.36 4.68 7.91
C VAL A 75 1.78 3.30 7.59
N GLY A 76 0.74 3.27 6.77
CA GLY A 76 0.00 2.05 6.43
C GLY A 76 0.86 1.00 5.73
N PHE A 77 1.65 1.40 4.72
CA PHE A 77 2.55 0.47 4.03
C PHE A 77 3.71 0.03 4.89
N THR A 78 4.23 0.87 5.80
CA THR A 78 5.26 0.45 6.76
C THR A 78 4.73 -0.68 7.65
N PHE A 79 3.52 -0.52 8.18
CA PHE A 79 2.89 -1.59 8.96
C PHE A 79 2.64 -2.85 8.13
N MET A 80 2.10 -2.70 6.91
CA MET A 80 1.83 -3.85 6.04
C MET A 80 3.11 -4.60 5.65
N ALA A 81 4.18 -3.88 5.26
CA ALA A 81 5.48 -4.46 4.96
C ALA A 81 6.05 -5.24 6.14
N TRP A 82 5.97 -4.66 7.35
CA TRP A 82 6.41 -5.31 8.58
C TRP A 82 5.64 -6.59 8.87
N ILE A 83 4.32 -6.58 8.72
CA ILE A 83 3.48 -7.76 8.94
C ILE A 83 3.84 -8.89 7.98
N VAL A 84 4.00 -8.59 6.69
CA VAL A 84 4.38 -9.60 5.68
C VAL A 84 5.76 -10.16 5.97
N TRP A 85 6.72 -9.32 6.36
CA TRP A 85 8.06 -9.76 6.76
C TRP A 85 8.02 -10.64 8.02
N TYR A 86 7.28 -10.21 9.05
CA TYR A 86 7.17 -10.93 10.31
C TYR A 86 6.53 -12.32 10.10
N ALA A 87 5.49 -12.38 9.26
CA ALA A 87 4.84 -13.64 8.86
C ALA A 87 5.80 -14.61 8.15
N GLN A 88 6.80 -14.12 7.41
CA GLN A 88 7.79 -14.98 6.74
C GLN A 88 8.78 -15.65 7.68
N LYS A 89 9.08 -15.00 8.81
CA LYS A 89 10.11 -15.46 9.76
C LYS A 89 9.70 -16.66 10.62
N ASN A 90 8.55 -17.30 10.35
CA ASN A 90 8.03 -18.49 11.02
C ASN A 90 8.02 -18.32 12.56
N SER A 91 7.06 -17.51 13.03
CA SER A 91 6.92 -17.08 14.41
C SER A 91 6.52 -18.23 15.36
N GLN A 92 7.45 -19.13 15.69
CA GLN A 92 7.43 -19.85 16.97
C GLN A 92 7.93 -18.96 18.12
N SER A 93 8.52 -17.80 17.84
CA SER A 93 8.92 -16.85 18.87
C SER A 93 7.73 -15.98 19.28
N GLU A 94 7.08 -16.35 20.38
CA GLU A 94 6.01 -15.58 21.04
C GLU A 94 6.49 -14.25 21.64
N ASN A 95 7.78 -13.93 21.55
CA ASN A 95 8.32 -12.71 22.16
C ASN A 95 7.70 -11.47 21.52
N GLY A 96 6.90 -10.74 22.33
CA GLY A 96 5.99 -9.64 22.00
C GLY A 96 6.60 -8.36 21.40
N GLY A 97 7.64 -8.48 20.57
CA GLY A 97 8.28 -7.38 19.85
C GLY A 97 7.59 -6.97 18.56
N ILE A 98 6.44 -7.57 18.19
CA ILE A 98 5.80 -7.32 16.89
C ILE A 98 5.44 -5.84 16.69
N TRP A 99 5.08 -5.12 17.76
CA TRP A 99 4.69 -3.71 17.71
C TRP A 99 5.87 -2.74 17.81
N ARG A 100 6.95 -3.12 18.51
CA ARG A 100 8.03 -2.19 18.89
C ARG A 100 8.72 -1.60 17.67
N VAL A 101 9.17 -2.46 16.76
CA VAL A 101 9.90 -2.03 15.56
C VAL A 101 9.04 -1.20 14.61
N PRO A 102 7.82 -1.63 14.20
CA PRO A 102 7.04 -0.84 13.27
C PRO A 102 6.55 0.48 13.88
N ILE A 103 6.24 0.52 15.18
CA ILE A 103 5.91 1.79 15.86
C ILE A 103 7.13 2.72 15.85
N ALA A 104 8.32 2.22 16.19
CA ALA A 104 9.53 3.04 16.18
C ALA A 104 9.84 3.58 14.77
N LEU A 105 9.68 2.76 13.73
CA LEU A 105 9.84 3.19 12.33
C LEU A 105 8.81 4.26 11.95
N VAL A 106 7.54 4.04 12.24
CA VAL A 106 6.46 5.00 11.95
C VAL A 106 6.67 6.31 12.71
N ALA A 107 6.99 6.23 14.01
CA ALA A 107 7.28 7.41 14.82
C ALA A 107 8.48 8.20 14.26
N SER A 108 9.53 7.51 13.81
CA SER A 108 10.69 8.14 13.19
C SER A 108 10.33 8.85 11.88
N ILE A 109 9.53 8.19 11.02
CA ILE A 109 9.05 8.79 9.76
C ILE A 109 8.20 10.03 10.07
N LEU A 110 7.25 9.94 11.00
CA LEU A 110 6.37 11.07 11.35
C LEU A 110 7.14 12.21 12.01
N ALA A 111 8.15 11.92 12.85
CA ALA A 111 9.02 12.92 13.44
C ALA A 111 9.83 13.67 12.36
N LEU A 112 10.40 12.94 11.39
CA LEU A 112 11.13 13.54 10.26
C LEU A 112 10.22 14.40 9.38
N VAL A 113 9.02 13.91 9.06
CA VAL A 113 8.03 14.66 8.27
C VAL A 113 7.60 15.92 9.01
N SER A 114 7.33 15.82 10.33
CA SER A 114 6.92 16.96 11.16
C SER A 114 8.05 17.99 11.27
N TYR A 115 9.28 17.54 11.56
CA TYR A 115 10.46 18.41 11.59
C TYR A 115 10.62 19.16 10.25
N ALA A 116 10.56 18.44 9.13
CA ALA A 116 10.66 19.05 7.82
C ALA A 116 9.51 20.00 7.48
N ALA A 117 8.31 19.79 8.05
CA ALA A 117 7.16 20.66 7.83
C ALA A 117 7.29 21.99 8.58
N PHE A 118 7.91 22.00 9.77
CA PHE A 118 8.07 23.21 10.58
C PHE A 118 9.40 23.94 10.37
N MET A 119 10.48 23.22 10.03
CA MET A 119 11.84 23.78 10.03
C MET A 119 12.45 23.98 8.65
N LEU A 120 11.94 23.30 7.61
CA LEU A 120 12.52 23.36 6.27
C LEU A 120 11.59 24.12 5.31
N PRO A 121 12.14 24.93 4.39
CA PRO A 121 11.33 25.66 3.43
C PRO A 121 10.67 24.73 2.40
N GLY A 122 9.56 25.19 1.85
CA GLY A 122 8.89 24.57 0.70
C GLY A 122 8.18 23.26 1.01
N ARG A 123 8.24 22.30 0.08
CA ARG A 123 7.52 21.01 0.14
C ARG A 123 8.43 19.85 0.55
N THR A 124 9.47 20.11 1.34
CA THR A 124 10.45 19.08 1.75
C THR A 124 9.79 17.93 2.51
N TRP A 125 8.88 18.24 3.44
CA TRP A 125 8.10 17.24 4.18
C TRP A 125 7.30 16.30 3.27
N PHE A 126 6.78 16.82 2.14
CA PHE A 126 6.00 16.06 1.18
C PHE A 126 6.88 15.04 0.46
N PHE A 127 8.08 15.43 0.03
CA PHE A 127 9.03 14.52 -0.61
C PHE A 127 9.52 13.44 0.35
N ILE A 128 9.72 13.76 1.64
CA ILE A 128 10.07 12.77 2.67
C ILE A 128 8.93 11.76 2.85
N ALA A 129 7.68 12.22 2.98
CA ALA A 129 6.51 11.34 3.11
C ALA A 129 6.32 10.46 1.86
N LEU A 130 6.47 11.04 0.67
CA LEU A 130 6.42 10.33 -0.61
C LEU A 130 7.51 9.25 -0.71
N ALA A 131 8.76 9.59 -0.35
CA ALA A 131 9.87 8.65 -0.35
C ALA A 131 9.64 7.51 0.64
N ALA A 132 9.21 7.82 1.87
CA ALA A 132 8.88 6.82 2.90
C ALA A 132 7.78 5.88 2.43
N ALA A 133 6.67 6.40 1.90
CA ALA A 133 5.59 5.59 1.33
C ALA A 133 6.07 4.70 0.18
N SER A 134 6.94 5.22 -0.69
CA SER A 134 7.48 4.48 -1.84
C SER A 134 8.39 3.33 -1.38
N ILE A 135 9.33 3.61 -0.47
CA ILE A 135 10.24 2.59 0.09
C ILE A 135 9.44 1.50 0.81
N ALA A 136 8.45 1.89 1.62
CA ALA A 136 7.60 0.93 2.34
C ALA A 136 6.79 0.05 1.37
N ASN A 137 6.20 0.64 0.33
CA ASN A 137 5.45 -0.10 -0.69
C ASN A 137 6.36 -1.08 -1.46
N ILE A 138 7.55 -0.63 -1.90
CA ILE A 138 8.54 -1.48 -2.58
C ILE A 138 8.97 -2.64 -1.69
N THR A 139 9.25 -2.36 -0.43
CA THR A 139 9.64 -3.37 0.56
C THR A 139 8.55 -4.40 0.77
N MET A 140 7.30 -3.97 0.87
CA MET A 140 6.14 -4.86 0.95
C MET A 140 6.03 -5.75 -0.30
N ILE A 141 6.12 -5.19 -1.51
CA ILE A 141 6.05 -5.95 -2.77
C ILE A 141 7.19 -6.99 -2.82
N PHE A 142 8.41 -6.60 -2.46
CA PHE A 142 9.55 -7.51 -2.39
C PHE A 142 9.27 -8.70 -1.47
N PHE A 143 8.71 -8.45 -0.28
CA PHE A 143 8.32 -9.52 0.61
C PHE A 143 7.17 -10.38 0.04
N LEU A 144 6.16 -9.80 -0.61
CA LEU A 144 5.09 -10.58 -1.25
C LEU A 144 5.62 -11.48 -2.37
N VAL A 145 6.58 -11.00 -3.17
CA VAL A 145 7.28 -11.80 -4.19
C VAL A 145 8.02 -12.96 -3.52
N LYS A 146 8.83 -12.68 -2.49
CA LYS A 146 9.56 -13.71 -1.74
C LYS A 146 8.62 -14.77 -1.15
N GLN A 147 7.49 -14.35 -0.59
CA GLN A 147 6.47 -15.26 -0.06
C GLN A 147 5.82 -16.10 -1.17
N SER A 148 5.55 -15.51 -2.33
CA SER A 148 4.99 -16.22 -3.49
C SER A 148 5.95 -17.28 -4.02
N ILE A 149 7.26 -17.01 -4.04
CA ILE A 149 8.31 -17.99 -4.37
C ILE A 149 8.30 -19.13 -3.34
N LYS A 150 8.29 -18.81 -2.03
CA LYS A 150 8.27 -19.80 -0.94
C LYS A 150 7.06 -20.72 -1.02
N LEU A 151 5.89 -20.18 -1.39
CA LEU A 151 4.65 -20.95 -1.56
C LEU A 151 4.49 -21.60 -2.95
N LYS A 152 5.50 -21.48 -3.83
CA LYS A 152 5.51 -22.02 -5.20
C LYS A 152 4.31 -21.54 -6.04
N VAL A 153 4.01 -20.25 -5.99
CA VAL A 153 2.96 -19.58 -6.80
C VAL A 153 3.61 -18.64 -7.82
N PRO A 154 4.17 -19.17 -8.93
CA PRO A 154 4.93 -18.37 -9.89
C PRO A 154 4.07 -17.29 -10.58
N ILE A 155 2.76 -17.55 -10.75
CA ILE A 155 1.84 -16.56 -11.33
C ILE A 155 1.75 -15.30 -10.45
N SER A 156 1.72 -15.43 -9.12
CA SER A 156 1.73 -14.28 -8.21
C SER A 156 3.04 -13.51 -8.27
N VAL A 157 4.19 -14.20 -8.46
CA VAL A 157 5.49 -13.53 -8.66
C VAL A 157 5.44 -12.63 -9.88
N GLY A 158 5.01 -13.17 -11.03
CA GLY A 158 4.90 -12.40 -12.27
C GLY A 158 3.95 -11.22 -12.15
N LEU A 159 2.80 -11.41 -11.51
CA LEU A 159 1.81 -10.34 -11.31
C LEU A 159 2.30 -9.23 -10.36
N TYR A 160 3.00 -9.57 -9.27
CA TYR A 160 3.58 -8.54 -8.39
C TYR A 160 4.69 -7.74 -9.07
N VAL A 161 5.53 -8.39 -9.88
CA VAL A 161 6.54 -7.71 -10.70
C VAL A 161 5.87 -6.81 -11.73
N LEU A 162 4.83 -7.29 -12.42
CA LEU A 162 4.07 -6.49 -13.37
C LEU A 162 3.41 -5.28 -12.68
N TYR A 163 2.78 -5.48 -11.53
CA TYR A 163 2.22 -4.40 -10.71
C TYR A 163 3.27 -3.34 -10.37
N PHE A 164 4.47 -3.76 -9.95
CA PHE A 164 5.57 -2.85 -9.65
C PHE A 164 5.98 -2.03 -10.88
N VAL A 165 6.11 -2.67 -12.06
CA VAL A 165 6.42 -1.98 -13.32
C VAL A 165 5.33 -0.96 -13.68
N VAL A 166 4.05 -1.31 -13.53
CA VAL A 166 2.94 -0.38 -13.80
C VAL A 166 3.00 0.82 -12.85
N ILE A 167 3.21 0.62 -11.55
CA ILE A 167 3.34 1.72 -10.59
C ILE A 167 4.53 2.62 -10.91
N LEU A 168 5.69 2.06 -11.22
CA LEU A 168 6.84 2.86 -11.65
C LEU A 168 6.51 3.68 -12.89
N SER A 169 5.81 3.09 -13.86
CA SER A 169 5.36 3.78 -15.08
C SER A 169 4.44 4.95 -14.76
N MET A 170 3.57 4.83 -13.74
CA MET A 170 2.71 5.93 -13.29
C MET A 170 3.51 7.11 -12.73
N VAL A 171 4.64 6.87 -12.06
CA VAL A 171 5.51 7.95 -11.58
C VAL A 171 6.03 8.78 -12.76
N PHE A 172 6.40 8.14 -13.87
CA PHE A 172 6.79 8.87 -15.09
C PHE A 172 5.62 9.62 -15.71
N LEU A 173 4.45 9.00 -15.82
CA LEU A 173 3.23 9.65 -16.34
C LEU A 173 2.80 10.85 -15.49
N SER A 174 3.09 10.85 -14.19
CA SER A 174 2.75 11.96 -13.29
C SER A 174 3.58 13.22 -13.53
N LYS A 175 4.75 13.10 -14.17
CA LYS A 175 5.65 14.23 -14.49
C LYS A 175 5.30 14.92 -15.80
N SER A 176 4.58 14.24 -16.70
CA SER A 176 4.13 14.84 -17.95
C SER A 176 3.01 15.85 -17.69
N PRO A 177 3.08 17.08 -18.25
CA PRO A 177 2.01 18.05 -18.13
C PRO A 177 0.69 17.43 -18.61
N SER A 178 -0.31 17.38 -17.73
CA SER A 178 -1.65 16.89 -18.05
C SER A 178 -2.38 17.94 -18.88
N ALA A 179 -2.03 18.04 -20.16
CA ALA A 179 -2.61 19.03 -21.07
C ALA A 179 -3.99 18.61 -21.61
N THR A 180 -4.36 17.32 -21.53
CA THR A 180 -5.60 16.81 -22.15
C THR A 180 -6.35 15.83 -21.25
N THR A 181 -7.69 15.86 -21.35
CA THR A 181 -8.60 14.93 -20.67
C THR A 181 -8.27 13.46 -20.95
N HIS A 182 -7.84 13.13 -22.17
CA HIS A 182 -7.42 11.77 -22.54
C HIS A 182 -6.26 11.24 -21.69
N PHE A 183 -5.32 12.12 -21.30
CA PHE A 183 -4.18 11.70 -20.50
C PHE A 183 -4.58 11.33 -19.07
N GLU A 184 -5.58 12.00 -18.50
CA GLU A 184 -6.13 11.64 -17.19
C GLU A 184 -6.86 10.30 -17.22
N TRP A 185 -7.60 9.99 -18.29
CA TRP A 185 -8.20 8.66 -18.49
C TRP A 185 -7.15 7.55 -18.56
N ILE A 186 -6.02 7.78 -19.23
CA ILE A 186 -4.92 6.81 -19.27
C ILE A 186 -4.35 6.56 -17.87
N LYS A 187 -4.12 7.62 -17.08
CA LYS A 187 -3.68 7.48 -15.68
C LYS A 187 -4.70 6.70 -14.86
N GLN A 188 -5.98 6.98 -15.03
CA GLN A 188 -7.04 6.33 -14.27
C GLN A 188 -7.16 4.85 -14.63
N ALA A 189 -7.15 4.52 -15.92
CA ALA A 189 -7.14 3.14 -16.40
C ALA A 189 -5.90 2.36 -15.93
N ALA A 190 -4.72 2.97 -15.98
CA ALA A 190 -3.49 2.35 -15.50
C ALA A 190 -3.53 2.09 -13.98
N ASN A 191 -4.13 2.99 -13.18
CA ASN A 191 -4.29 2.79 -11.74
C ASN A 191 -5.26 1.64 -11.43
N THR A 192 -6.38 1.58 -12.15
CA THR A 192 -7.37 0.49 -12.04
C THR A 192 -6.76 -0.85 -12.44
N LEU A 193 -6.02 -0.88 -13.55
CA LEU A 193 -5.30 -2.07 -14.00
C LEU A 193 -4.27 -2.53 -12.96
N ALA A 194 -3.48 -1.62 -12.40
CA ALA A 194 -2.52 -1.93 -11.34
C ALA A 194 -3.23 -2.55 -10.12
N ALA A 195 -4.36 -1.97 -9.68
CA ALA A 195 -5.13 -2.49 -8.56
C ALA A 195 -5.65 -3.91 -8.85
N ILE A 196 -6.17 -4.17 -10.05
CA ILE A 196 -6.64 -5.51 -10.48
C ILE A 196 -5.49 -6.51 -10.47
N ILE A 197 -4.34 -6.18 -11.05
CA ILE A 197 -3.16 -7.06 -11.08
C ILE A 197 -2.74 -7.41 -9.65
N PHE A 198 -2.68 -6.42 -8.77
CA PHE A 198 -2.33 -6.61 -7.36
C PHE A 198 -3.36 -7.48 -6.62
N ALA A 199 -4.64 -7.30 -6.91
CA ALA A 199 -5.72 -8.10 -6.34
C ALA A 199 -5.60 -9.57 -6.76
N VAL A 200 -5.48 -9.84 -8.06
CA VAL A 200 -5.33 -11.21 -8.57
C VAL A 200 -4.08 -11.89 -8.01
N ALA A 201 -2.96 -11.16 -7.90
CA ALA A 201 -1.73 -11.67 -7.28
C ALA A 201 -1.95 -12.07 -5.80
N SER A 202 -2.64 -11.22 -5.05
CA SER A 202 -2.96 -11.40 -3.63
C SER A 202 -3.95 -12.53 -3.39
N TRP A 203 -4.96 -12.66 -4.25
CA TRP A 203 -5.94 -13.74 -4.21
C TRP A 203 -5.30 -15.11 -4.43
N ASN A 204 -4.48 -15.24 -5.48
CA ASN A 204 -3.76 -16.48 -5.79
C ASN A 204 -2.85 -16.90 -4.63
N LEU A 205 -2.18 -15.92 -4.01
CA LEU A 205 -1.34 -16.17 -2.84
C LEU A 205 -2.18 -16.67 -1.64
N LEU A 206 -3.35 -16.08 -1.41
CA LEU A 206 -4.29 -16.50 -0.36
C LEU A 206 -4.81 -17.91 -0.56
N LEU A 207 -5.24 -18.26 -1.78
CA LEU A 207 -5.71 -19.61 -2.10
C LEU A 207 -4.62 -20.66 -1.83
N ARG A 208 -3.37 -20.37 -2.22
CA ARG A 208 -2.26 -21.29 -1.94
C ARG A 208 -1.95 -21.40 -0.45
N ALA A 209 -1.96 -20.28 0.28
CA ALA A 209 -1.74 -20.29 1.72
C ALA A 209 -2.78 -21.15 2.45
N LYS A 210 -4.07 -21.08 2.05
CA LYS A 210 -5.14 -21.93 2.58
C LYS A 210 -4.91 -23.41 2.27
N SER A 211 -4.56 -23.73 1.02
CA SER A 211 -4.31 -25.13 0.58
C SER A 211 -3.15 -25.78 1.35
N ASN A 212 -2.02 -25.08 1.53
CA ASN A 212 -0.86 -25.61 2.26
C ASN A 212 -1.18 -25.89 3.75
N ARG A 213 -2.14 -25.18 4.37
CA ARG A 213 -2.53 -25.42 5.76
C ARG A 213 -3.44 -26.64 5.93
N ALA A 214 -4.20 -26.98 4.88
CA ALA A 214 -5.13 -28.11 4.92
C ALA A 214 -4.43 -29.47 4.69
N ALA A 215 -3.19 -29.48 4.19
CA ALA A 215 -2.38 -30.68 4.09
C ALA A 215 -1.77 -30.98 5.48
N PRO A 216 -2.22 -32.03 6.21
CA PRO A 216 -1.52 -32.45 7.42
C PRO A 216 -0.10 -32.88 7.04
N HIS A 217 0.88 -32.35 7.76
CA HIS A 217 2.27 -32.81 7.73
C HIS A 217 2.40 -34.13 8.46
#